data_AF-A0A0E2AJC7-F1
#
_entry.id   AF-A0A0E2AJC7-F1
#
_cell.length_a   1.000
_cell.length_b   1.000
_cell.length_c   1.000
_cell.angle_alpha   90.00
_cell.angle_beta   90.00
_cell.angle_gamma   90.00
#
_symmetry.space_group_name_H-M   'P 1'
#
loop_
_entity.id
_entity.type
_entity.pdbx_description
1 polymer ?
#
loop_
_entity_poly.entity_id
_entity_poly.type
_entity_poly.pdbx_seq_one_letter_code
_entity_poly.pdbx_strand_id
1 'polypeptide(L)'
;MLHIFGKQYNLGLDYLQLLFLQPLQKLPILLLVSEERNTGKSTFLNFLKAVFGDNVTFTNEDFRSQFNSDWTGKLLIVVDEVLLNRREDSERLKNLSTTFNYKVEAKGKDRTEIAFFAKFVLCSNNEYLPVIIDAGETRYWVRKINPLQNNDTNFLQKLKEEIPAFLFFLTQRELSTEKESRMWFNPKLTHTAALQKIIRSNHNRLEIEMAELFLDIMSNMNVESVSFCLNDLMTLLIYSQIKAEKHQVRKVVQEVWKLTSAPNSLSYTAYEIAPTRDCHYETKRKIGRFYTITKEQLTAI
;
A
#
# COMPACT_ATOMS: atom_id res chain seq x y z
N MET A 1 0.05 21.08 9.11
CA MET A 1 1.07 20.02 9.02
C MET A 1 0.94 18.93 10.07
N LEU A 2 0.88 19.25 11.36
CA LEU A 2 0.72 18.26 12.44
C LEU A 2 -0.49 17.34 12.25
N HIS A 3 -1.63 17.89 11.79
CA HIS A 3 -2.83 17.10 11.48
C HIS A 3 -2.60 16.00 10.43
N ILE A 4 -1.84 16.29 9.37
CA ILE A 4 -1.62 15.36 8.25
C ILE A 4 -0.58 14.28 8.61
N PHE A 5 0.54 14.71 9.19
CA PHE A 5 1.67 13.82 9.43
C PHE A 5 1.70 13.21 10.84
N GLY A 6 0.94 13.76 11.79
CA GLY A 6 0.82 13.25 13.16
C GLY A 6 2.18 13.00 13.81
N LYS A 7 2.40 11.77 14.28
CA LYS A 7 3.68 11.31 14.86
C LYS A 7 4.88 11.44 13.91
N GLN A 8 4.64 11.46 12.60
CA GLN A 8 5.68 11.61 11.57
C GLN A 8 5.82 13.07 11.11
N TYR A 9 5.52 14.04 11.97
CA TYR A 9 5.57 15.48 11.66
C TYR A 9 6.90 15.92 11.04
N ASN A 10 8.03 15.55 11.64
CA ASN A 10 9.36 15.91 11.14
C ASN A 10 9.66 15.32 9.76
N LEU A 11 9.26 14.07 9.51
CA LEU A 11 9.33 13.44 8.17
C LEU A 11 8.49 14.21 7.15
N GLY A 12 7.33 14.71 7.56
CA GLY A 12 6.46 15.53 6.70
C GLY A 12 7.08 16.87 6.33
N LEU A 13 7.77 17.51 7.29
CA LEU A 13 8.55 18.72 7.04
C LEU A 13 9.74 18.45 6.12
N ASP A 14 10.49 17.38 6.36
CA ASP A 14 11.59 16.94 5.47
C ASP A 14 11.07 16.74 4.05
N TYR A 15 9.92 16.08 3.88
CA TYR A 15 9.31 15.84 2.58
C TYR A 15 9.02 17.15 1.84
N LEU A 16 8.40 18.13 2.51
CA LEU A 16 8.08 19.44 1.93
C LEU A 16 9.34 20.27 1.65
N GLN A 17 10.33 20.22 2.54
CA GLN A 17 11.62 20.89 2.37
C GLN A 17 12.37 20.34 1.15
N LEU A 18 12.38 19.02 0.97
CA LEU A 18 12.99 18.37 -0.19
C LEU A 18 12.25 18.71 -1.49
N LEU A 19 10.91 18.78 -1.46
CA LEU A 19 10.16 19.26 -2.61
C LEU A 19 10.55 20.69 -3.01
N PHE A 20 10.78 21.56 -2.03
CA PHE A 20 11.09 22.97 -2.25
C PHE A 20 12.56 23.21 -2.64
N LEU A 21 13.52 22.64 -1.91
CA LEU A 21 14.96 22.89 -2.08
C LEU A 21 15.64 21.91 -3.04
N GLN A 22 15.09 20.70 -3.19
CA GLN A 22 15.69 19.62 -4.01
C GLN A 22 14.64 18.97 -4.93
N PRO A 23 14.05 19.72 -5.88
CA PRO A 23 12.93 19.25 -6.70
C PRO A 23 13.25 18.04 -7.59
N LEU A 24 14.52 17.70 -7.81
CA LEU A 24 14.93 16.49 -8.55
C LEU A 24 15.06 15.24 -7.68
N GLN A 25 15.13 15.39 -6.35
CA GLN A 25 15.27 14.27 -5.42
C GLN A 25 14.01 13.40 -5.46
N LYS A 26 14.20 12.07 -5.59
CA LYS A 26 13.11 11.10 -5.60
C LYS A 26 12.56 10.93 -4.18
N LEU A 27 11.23 10.98 -4.07
CA LEU A 27 10.47 10.88 -2.83
C LEU A 27 9.39 9.80 -2.98
N PRO A 28 8.92 9.20 -1.88
CA PRO A 28 7.84 8.23 -1.92
C PRO A 28 6.53 8.86 -2.37
N ILE A 29 5.66 8.02 -2.93
CA ILE A 29 4.27 8.34 -3.24
C ILE A 29 3.52 8.54 -1.92
N LEU A 30 3.01 9.74 -1.69
CA LEU A 30 2.25 10.05 -0.49
C LEU A 30 0.78 9.67 -0.73
N LEU A 31 0.26 8.70 0.02
CA LEU A 31 -1.14 8.27 -0.06
C LEU A 31 -1.87 8.63 1.22
N LEU A 32 -2.80 9.58 1.14
CA LEU A 32 -3.65 10.01 2.25
C LEU A 32 -4.98 9.24 2.19
N VAL A 33 -5.26 8.46 3.22
CA VAL A 33 -6.50 7.66 3.33
C VAL A 33 -7.35 8.14 4.49
N SER A 34 -8.67 8.15 4.31
CA SER A 34 -9.62 8.31 5.41
C SER A 34 -11.00 7.78 5.03
N GLU A 35 -11.63 6.98 5.87
CA GLU A 35 -13.05 6.59 5.67
C GLU A 35 -14.00 7.78 5.87
N GLU A 36 -13.64 8.67 6.80
CA GLU A 36 -14.47 9.80 7.19
C GLU A 36 -14.28 11.00 6.24
N ARG A 37 -15.34 11.79 6.10
CA ARG A 37 -15.32 13.05 5.36
C ARG A 37 -14.71 14.17 6.22
N ASN A 38 -14.35 15.27 5.56
CA ASN A 38 -13.89 16.49 6.25
C ASN A 38 -12.63 16.30 7.10
N THR A 39 -11.66 15.58 6.53
CA THR A 39 -10.37 15.26 7.17
C THR A 39 -9.27 16.25 6.83
N GLY A 40 -9.54 17.25 5.98
CA GLY A 40 -8.56 18.24 5.53
C GLY A 40 -7.63 17.77 4.41
N LYS A 41 -7.90 16.61 3.78
CA LYS A 41 -7.13 16.10 2.62
C LYS A 41 -7.13 17.09 1.46
N SER A 42 -8.31 17.48 0.96
CA SER A 42 -8.41 18.45 -0.14
C SER A 42 -7.85 19.83 0.24
N THR A 43 -7.96 20.24 1.51
CA THR A 43 -7.32 21.47 2.00
C THR A 43 -5.79 21.39 1.93
N PHE A 44 -5.20 20.24 2.28
CA PHE A 44 -3.77 20.01 2.15
C PHE A 44 -3.33 20.01 0.68
N LEU A 45 -4.11 19.42 -0.23
CA LEU A 45 -3.83 19.49 -1.67
C LEU A 45 -3.87 20.93 -2.20
N ASN A 46 -4.87 21.71 -1.77
CA ASN A 46 -4.98 23.13 -2.12
C ASN A 46 -3.84 23.96 -1.51
N PHE A 47 -3.36 23.60 -0.32
CA PHE A 47 -2.16 24.19 0.25
C PHE A 47 -0.93 23.90 -0.61
N LEU A 48 -0.71 22.65 -1.04
CA LEU A 48 0.39 22.30 -1.95
C LEU A 48 0.29 23.10 -3.26
N LYS A 49 -0.92 23.24 -3.82
CA LYS A 49 -1.15 24.06 -5.01
C LYS A 49 -0.82 25.54 -4.77
N ALA A 50 -1.13 26.08 -3.60
CA ALA A 50 -0.79 27.45 -3.24
C ALA A 50 0.72 27.66 -3.05
N VAL A 51 1.44 26.68 -2.51
CA VAL A 51 2.90 26.75 -2.31
C VAL A 51 3.67 26.65 -3.62
N PHE A 52 3.33 25.69 -4.48
CA PHE A 52 4.12 25.37 -5.68
C PHE A 52 3.52 25.91 -6.98
N GLY A 53 2.33 26.53 -6.92
CA GLY A 53 1.68 27.21 -8.04
C GLY A 53 1.51 26.30 -9.26
N ASP A 54 2.02 26.74 -10.41
CA ASP A 54 1.92 26.01 -11.67
C ASP A 54 2.75 24.72 -11.73
N ASN A 55 3.62 24.47 -10.74
CA ASN A 55 4.35 23.21 -10.65
C ASN A 55 3.50 22.06 -10.08
N VAL A 56 2.24 22.33 -9.69
CA VAL A 56 1.27 21.31 -9.27
C VAL A 56 0.16 21.18 -10.31
N THR A 57 -0.19 19.94 -10.63
CA THR A 57 -1.38 19.63 -11.43
C THR A 57 -2.31 18.69 -10.68
N PHE A 58 -3.62 18.91 -10.84
CA PHE A 58 -4.65 17.99 -10.38
C PHE A 58 -5.03 17.10 -11.55
N THR A 59 -4.98 15.80 -11.35
CA THR A 59 -5.46 14.84 -12.33
C THR A 59 -6.48 13.91 -11.69
N ASN A 60 -7.66 13.85 -12.31
CA ASN A 60 -8.66 12.82 -12.05
C ASN A 60 -8.64 11.78 -13.19
N GLU A 61 -7.82 12.00 -14.21
CA GLU A 61 -7.83 11.19 -15.42
C GLU A 61 -7.17 9.84 -15.20
N ASP A 62 -7.71 8.85 -15.90
CA ASP A 62 -7.12 7.54 -16.08
C ASP A 62 -5.65 7.75 -16.49
N PHE A 63 -4.71 7.41 -15.63
CA PHE A 63 -3.26 7.39 -15.92
C PHE A 63 -2.94 6.60 -17.20
N ARG A 64 -3.92 5.90 -17.79
CA ARG A 64 -3.91 5.15 -19.03
C ARG A 64 -3.81 6.00 -20.28
N SER A 65 -4.25 7.27 -20.25
CA SER A 65 -4.15 8.14 -21.43
C SER A 65 -2.71 8.18 -21.97
N GLN A 66 -2.59 8.12 -23.30
CA GLN A 66 -1.31 8.33 -23.97
C GLN A 66 -0.96 9.83 -24.01
N PHE A 67 -1.97 10.70 -23.89
CA PHE A 67 -1.79 12.14 -23.83
C PHE A 67 -1.44 12.57 -22.42
N ASN A 68 -0.17 12.91 -22.22
CA ASN A 68 0.41 13.17 -20.90
C ASN A 68 0.98 14.58 -20.77
N SER A 69 0.64 15.47 -21.72
CA SER A 69 1.10 16.86 -21.74
C SER A 69 0.78 17.62 -20.45
N ASP A 70 -0.32 17.29 -19.81
CA ASP A 70 -0.91 18.13 -18.76
C ASP A 70 -0.18 18.00 -17.41
N TRP A 71 0.50 16.86 -17.23
CA TRP A 71 1.35 16.59 -16.07
C TRP A 71 2.84 16.55 -16.41
N THR A 72 3.19 16.65 -17.69
CA THR A 72 4.56 16.75 -18.17
C THR A 72 5.24 18.00 -17.59
N GLY A 73 6.43 17.83 -16.99
CA GLY A 73 7.21 18.94 -16.44
C GLY A 73 6.68 19.52 -15.13
N LYS A 74 5.66 18.91 -14.50
CA LYS A 74 5.15 19.31 -13.18
C LYS A 74 5.97 18.67 -12.06
N LEU A 75 6.14 19.38 -10.95
CA LEU A 75 6.80 18.87 -9.74
C LEU A 75 5.88 17.92 -8.96
N LEU A 76 4.59 18.26 -8.86
CA LEU A 76 3.59 17.49 -8.12
C LEU A 76 2.41 17.14 -9.01
N ILE A 77 2.06 15.86 -8.99
CA ILE A 77 0.85 15.32 -9.60
C ILE A 77 -0.04 14.89 -8.43
N VAL A 78 -1.18 15.55 -8.32
CA VAL A 78 -2.13 15.37 -7.23
C VAL A 78 -3.38 14.69 -7.78
N VAL A 79 -3.83 13.62 -7.10
CA VAL A 79 -5.08 12.93 -7.42
C VAL A 79 -6.00 13.04 -6.21
N ASP A 80 -7.12 13.73 -6.38
CA ASP A 80 -8.21 13.71 -5.40
C ASP A 80 -9.13 12.52 -5.75
N GLU A 81 -9.29 11.59 -4.80
CA GLU A 81 -10.04 10.33 -4.97
C GLU A 81 -9.44 9.31 -5.95
N VAL A 82 -8.36 8.66 -5.54
CA VAL A 82 -7.76 7.53 -6.26
C VAL A 82 -8.50 6.22 -5.99
N LEU A 83 -8.81 5.50 -7.07
CA LEU A 83 -9.30 4.11 -7.07
C LEU A 83 -8.61 3.30 -8.17
N LEU A 84 -7.40 2.79 -7.89
CA LEU A 84 -6.59 2.04 -8.85
C LEU A 84 -6.72 0.55 -8.57
N ASN A 85 -7.82 -0.02 -9.06
CA ASN A 85 -8.16 -1.42 -8.88
C ASN A 85 -7.43 -2.38 -9.84
N ARG A 86 -6.57 -1.88 -10.72
CA ARG A 86 -5.80 -2.71 -11.66
C ARG A 86 -4.32 -2.70 -11.31
N ARG A 87 -3.69 -3.87 -11.42
CA ARG A 87 -2.24 -4.04 -11.21
C ARG A 87 -1.44 -3.21 -12.20
N GLU A 88 -1.90 -3.09 -13.43
CA GLU A 88 -1.27 -2.27 -14.48
C GLU A 88 -1.10 -0.80 -14.06
N ASP A 89 -2.13 -0.21 -13.45
CA ASP A 89 -2.09 1.19 -13.03
C ASP A 89 -1.09 1.37 -11.86
N SER A 90 -1.02 0.37 -10.98
CA SER A 90 -0.08 0.36 -9.85
C SER A 90 1.37 0.21 -10.34
N GLU A 91 1.62 -0.66 -11.31
CA GLU A 91 2.92 -0.81 -11.98
C GLU A 91 3.32 0.47 -12.72
N ARG A 92 2.37 1.15 -13.38
CA ARG A 92 2.64 2.43 -14.04
C ARG A 92 3.05 3.52 -13.04
N LEU A 93 2.37 3.63 -11.90
CA LEU A 93 2.78 4.55 -10.81
C LEU A 93 4.17 4.23 -10.27
N LYS A 94 4.48 2.94 -10.04
CA LYS A 94 5.81 2.50 -9.61
C LYS A 94 6.88 2.91 -10.62
N ASN A 95 6.63 2.69 -11.91
CA ASN A 95 7.53 3.10 -12.99
C ASN A 95 7.72 4.61 -13.00
N LEU A 96 6.65 5.39 -13.05
CA LEU A 96 6.72 6.86 -13.06
C LEU A 96 7.48 7.41 -11.84
N SER A 97 7.28 6.85 -10.64
CA SER A 97 7.99 7.31 -9.44
C SER A 97 9.51 7.14 -9.52
N THR A 98 10.02 6.23 -10.37
CA THR A 98 11.45 5.93 -10.48
C THR A 98 12.08 6.48 -11.76
N THR A 99 11.34 6.50 -12.88
CA THR A 99 11.81 6.91 -14.21
C THR A 99 12.51 8.27 -14.20
N PHE A 100 13.64 8.36 -14.90
CA PHE A 100 14.40 9.61 -15.09
C PHE A 100 14.00 10.34 -16.36
N ASN A 101 13.75 9.64 -17.46
CA ASN A 101 13.35 10.21 -18.75
C ASN A 101 12.00 9.63 -19.17
N TYR A 102 11.04 10.47 -19.54
CA TYR A 102 9.72 10.06 -20.00
C TYR A 102 9.45 10.60 -21.40
N LYS A 103 8.87 9.75 -22.26
CA LYS A 103 8.45 10.14 -23.62
C LYS A 103 7.07 10.78 -23.54
N VAL A 104 7.01 12.04 -23.95
CA VAL A 104 5.77 12.81 -23.96
C VAL A 104 5.12 12.69 -25.32
N GLU A 105 3.84 12.33 -25.27
CA GLU A 105 2.94 12.31 -26.41
C GLU A 105 1.88 13.40 -26.20
N ALA A 106 1.83 14.34 -27.14
CA ALA A 106 0.79 15.37 -27.23
C ALA A 106 0.05 15.18 -28.55
N LYS A 107 -1.26 15.48 -28.56
CA LYS A 107 -2.10 15.28 -29.75
C LYS A 107 -1.57 16.12 -30.92
N GLY A 108 -1.18 15.44 -32.01
CA GLY A 108 -0.68 16.09 -33.22
C GLY A 108 0.75 16.66 -33.12
N LYS A 109 1.57 16.21 -32.16
CA LYS A 109 2.98 16.60 -32.04
C LYS A 109 3.90 15.37 -31.98
N ASP A 110 5.14 15.54 -32.44
CA ASP A 110 6.18 14.52 -32.34
C ASP A 110 6.55 14.21 -30.89
N ARG A 111 7.00 12.97 -30.67
CA ARG A 111 7.38 12.45 -29.35
C ARG A 111 8.68 13.12 -28.89
N THR A 112 8.67 13.68 -27.68
CA THR A 112 9.86 14.30 -27.07
C THR A 112 10.21 13.61 -25.75
N GLU A 113 11.51 13.38 -25.51
CA GLU A 113 11.98 12.89 -24.22
C GLU A 113 12.25 14.07 -23.28
N ILE A 114 11.67 14.01 -22.09
CA ILE A 114 11.91 15.00 -21.02
C ILE A 114 12.28 14.31 -19.71
N ALA A 115 13.02 15.02 -18.87
CA ALA A 115 13.32 14.56 -17.52
C ALA A 115 12.05 14.51 -16.66
N PHE A 116 11.78 13.36 -16.05
CA PHE A 116 10.63 13.14 -15.19
C PHE A 116 11.03 13.22 -13.71
N PHE A 117 10.62 14.29 -13.05
CA PHE A 117 10.92 14.58 -11.65
C PHE A 117 9.66 14.77 -10.79
N ALA A 118 8.48 14.46 -11.34
CA ALA A 118 7.23 14.61 -10.62
C ALA A 118 7.12 13.65 -9.42
N LYS A 119 6.38 14.08 -8.40
CA LYS A 119 6.00 13.26 -7.24
C LYS A 119 4.48 13.16 -7.17
N PHE A 120 4.01 12.04 -6.64
CA PHE A 120 2.60 11.74 -6.55
C PHE A 120 2.09 11.95 -5.13
N VAL A 121 1.01 12.72 -5.00
CA VAL A 121 0.22 12.85 -3.78
C VAL A 121 -1.20 12.39 -4.10
N LEU A 122 -1.59 11.27 -3.52
CA LEU A 122 -2.85 10.60 -3.78
C LEU A 122 -3.75 10.72 -2.55
N CYS A 123 -5.03 11.00 -2.74
CA CYS A 123 -6.03 10.95 -1.68
C CYS A 123 -7.07 9.88 -2.00
N SER A 124 -7.48 9.08 -1.02
CA SER A 124 -8.60 8.14 -1.19
C SER A 124 -9.51 8.14 0.02
N ASN A 125 -10.79 7.88 -0.21
CA ASN A 125 -11.75 7.63 0.86
C ASN A 125 -11.81 6.12 1.23
N ASN A 126 -11.09 5.27 0.50
CA ASN A 126 -10.99 3.84 0.76
C ASN A 126 -9.70 3.54 1.55
N GLU A 127 -9.85 3.01 2.77
CA GLU A 127 -8.71 2.59 3.59
C GLU A 127 -8.20 1.17 3.31
N TYR A 128 -8.96 0.37 2.55
CA TYR A 128 -8.64 -1.04 2.29
C TYR A 128 -8.02 -1.22 0.90
N LEU A 129 -8.69 -0.74 -0.14
CA LEU A 129 -8.32 -0.97 -1.54
C LEU A 129 -8.26 0.33 -2.37
N PRO A 130 -7.46 1.33 -1.98
CA PRO A 130 -7.28 2.53 -2.80
C PRO A 130 -6.37 2.28 -4.01
N VAL A 131 -5.32 1.45 -3.84
CA VAL A 131 -4.29 1.10 -4.84
C VAL A 131 -3.78 -0.31 -4.51
N ILE A 132 -3.41 -1.08 -5.53
CA ILE A 132 -2.77 -2.38 -5.34
C ILE A 132 -1.27 -2.18 -5.02
N ILE A 133 -0.89 -2.53 -3.81
CA ILE A 133 0.46 -2.41 -3.25
C ILE A 133 0.90 -3.79 -2.78
N ASP A 134 2.00 -4.29 -3.33
CA ASP A 134 2.60 -5.56 -2.95
C ASP A 134 3.41 -5.41 -1.65
N ALA A 135 3.56 -6.51 -0.89
CA ALA A 135 4.27 -6.50 0.39
C ALA A 135 5.75 -6.05 0.32
N GLY A 136 6.39 -6.22 -0.83
CA GLY A 136 7.78 -5.79 -1.06
C GLY A 136 7.92 -4.34 -1.52
N GLU A 137 6.82 -3.60 -1.66
CA GLU A 137 6.85 -2.26 -2.23
C GLU A 137 7.28 -1.20 -1.21
N THR A 138 8.38 -0.52 -1.51
CA THR A 138 9.01 0.46 -0.60
C THR A 138 8.72 1.91 -0.96
N ARG A 139 7.99 2.14 -2.06
CA ARG A 139 7.80 3.46 -2.66
C ARG A 139 6.58 4.21 -2.14
N TYR A 140 5.73 3.59 -1.31
CA TYR A 140 4.54 4.21 -0.76
C TYR A 140 4.75 4.68 0.67
N TRP A 141 4.20 5.86 0.96
CA TRP A 141 4.04 6.36 2.31
C TRP A 141 2.56 6.66 2.56
N VAL A 142 1.91 5.78 3.32
CA VAL A 142 0.45 5.85 3.57
C VAL A 142 0.18 6.53 4.91
N ARG A 143 -0.69 7.53 4.90
CA ARG A 143 -1.13 8.27 6.08
C ARG A 143 -2.65 8.17 6.24
N LYS A 144 -3.09 7.55 7.33
CA LYS A 144 -4.49 7.66 7.77
C LYS A 144 -4.72 9.02 8.41
N ILE A 145 -5.70 9.78 7.90
CA ILE A 145 -6.04 11.12 8.37
C ILE A 145 -7.37 11.07 9.11
N ASN A 146 -7.39 11.63 10.32
CA ASN A 146 -8.60 11.72 11.12
C ASN A 146 -9.40 13.00 10.75
N PRO A 147 -10.70 13.06 11.07
CA PRO A 147 -11.52 14.24 10.90
C PRO A 147 -10.95 15.44 11.62
N LEU A 148 -11.14 16.61 11.02
CA LEU A 148 -10.88 17.86 11.72
C LEU A 148 -11.93 18.04 12.82
N GLN A 149 -11.48 18.40 14.02
CA GLN A 149 -12.40 18.67 15.14
C GLN A 149 -13.16 19.99 14.96
N ASN A 150 -12.54 20.96 14.28
CA ASN A 150 -13.09 22.30 14.07
C ASN A 150 -13.11 22.64 12.58
N ASN A 151 -14.26 23.12 12.10
CA ASN A 151 -14.44 23.61 10.75
C ASN A 151 -14.32 25.14 10.72
N ASP A 152 -13.11 25.62 10.44
CA ASP A 152 -12.88 27.03 10.13
C ASP A 152 -12.96 27.21 8.60
N THR A 153 -13.96 27.95 8.13
CA THR A 153 -14.18 28.23 6.71
C THR A 153 -13.03 29.03 6.09
N ASN A 154 -12.32 29.82 6.89
CA ASN A 154 -11.20 30.67 6.45
C ASN A 154 -9.83 29.99 6.61
N PHE A 155 -9.81 28.71 6.99
CA PHE A 155 -8.57 28.00 7.29
C PHE A 155 -7.58 27.98 6.12
N LEU A 156 -8.06 27.75 4.89
CA LEU A 156 -7.19 27.76 3.70
C LEU A 156 -6.57 29.14 3.44
N GLN A 157 -7.30 30.23 3.72
CA GLN A 157 -6.78 31.58 3.53
C GLN A 157 -5.69 31.90 4.56
N LYS A 158 -5.93 31.58 5.83
CA LYS A 158 -4.92 31.71 6.90
C LYS A 158 -3.65 30.92 6.57
N LEU A 159 -3.81 29.69 6.07
CA LEU A 159 -2.67 28.88 5.61
C LEU A 159 -1.89 29.55 4.48
N LYS A 160 -2.58 30.21 3.54
CA LYS A 160 -1.93 30.94 2.43
C LYS A 160 -1.11 32.13 2.92
N GLU A 161 -1.64 32.87 3.91
CA GLU A 161 -0.95 34.01 4.52
C GLU A 161 0.34 33.57 5.24
N GLU A 162 0.37 32.37 5.81
CA GLU A 162 1.55 31.81 6.48
C GLU A 162 2.61 31.21 5.52
N ILE A 163 2.30 31.03 4.23
CA ILE A 163 3.22 30.38 3.27
C ILE A 163 4.62 31.02 3.25
N PRO A 164 4.78 32.36 3.18
CA PRO A 164 6.11 32.97 3.12
C PRO A 164 6.95 32.66 4.36
N ALA A 165 6.36 32.75 5.56
CA ALA A 165 7.02 32.43 6.81
C ALA A 165 7.35 30.93 6.89
N PHE A 166 6.43 30.07 6.43
CA PHE A 166 6.63 28.63 6.38
C PHE A 166 7.78 28.23 5.44
N LEU A 167 7.86 28.81 4.25
CA LEU A 167 8.96 28.54 3.31
C LEU A 167 10.30 29.03 3.84
N PHE A 168 10.34 30.20 4.48
CA PHE A 168 11.53 30.70 5.16
C PHE A 168 11.97 29.76 6.30
N PHE A 169 11.02 29.24 7.07
CA PHE A 169 11.32 28.22 8.08
C PHE A 169 11.94 26.95 7.45
N LEU A 170 11.40 26.48 6.32
CA LEU A 170 11.94 25.31 5.62
C LEU A 170 13.36 25.52 5.08
N THR A 171 13.78 26.75 4.74
CA THR A 171 15.15 27.00 4.24
C THR A 171 16.19 26.97 5.34
N GLN A 172 15.81 27.30 6.58
CA GLN A 172 16.71 27.37 7.74
C GLN A 172 16.77 26.07 8.54
N ARG A 173 15.74 25.23 8.43
CA ARG A 173 15.63 23.99 9.18
C ARG A 173 16.63 22.94 8.71
N GLU A 174 17.25 22.23 9.63
CA GLU A 174 18.02 21.01 9.35
C GLU A 174 17.08 19.81 9.13
N LEU A 175 17.39 19.00 8.11
CA LEU A 175 16.63 17.79 7.82
C LEU A 175 16.81 16.77 8.94
N SER A 176 15.71 16.13 9.35
CA SER A 176 15.75 15.11 10.41
C SER A 176 16.18 13.73 9.91
N THR A 177 16.21 13.54 8.58
CA THR A 177 16.67 12.31 7.94
C THR A 177 17.72 12.59 6.88
N GLU A 178 18.55 11.57 6.64
CA GLU A 178 19.56 11.58 5.58
C GLU A 178 19.13 10.71 4.41
N LYS A 179 19.78 10.91 3.26
CA LYS A 179 19.56 10.11 2.07
C LYS A 179 20.25 8.76 2.18
N GLU A 180 19.48 7.70 2.36
CA GLU A 180 20.04 6.34 2.45
C GLU A 180 20.04 5.57 1.13
N SER A 181 19.14 5.91 0.20
CA SER A 181 18.94 5.14 -1.02
C SER A 181 18.61 6.02 -2.24
N ARG A 182 18.11 5.40 -3.31
CA ARG A 182 17.51 6.12 -4.44
C ARG A 182 16.37 7.03 -3.98
N MET A 183 15.54 6.56 -3.05
CA MET A 183 14.57 7.39 -2.33
C MET A 183 15.23 8.01 -1.10
N TRP A 184 14.80 9.22 -0.75
CA TRP A 184 15.36 9.92 0.40
C TRP A 184 15.12 9.17 1.71
N PHE A 185 13.86 8.82 1.98
CA PHE A 185 13.48 8.17 3.23
C PHE A 185 13.77 6.67 3.22
N ASN A 186 14.26 6.17 4.36
CA ASN A 186 14.33 4.74 4.63
C ASN A 186 12.90 4.14 4.63
N PRO A 187 12.64 3.05 3.90
CA PRO A 187 11.33 2.40 3.86
C PRO A 187 10.78 2.04 5.25
N LYS A 188 11.65 1.75 6.23
CA LYS A 188 11.25 1.48 7.61
C LYS A 188 10.58 2.69 8.28
N LEU A 189 10.96 3.91 7.90
CA LEU A 189 10.38 5.14 8.44
C LEU A 189 9.03 5.46 7.83
N THR A 190 8.79 5.10 6.57
CA THR A 190 7.52 5.35 5.86
C THR A 190 6.51 4.21 6.03
N HIS A 191 6.94 3.09 6.60
CA HIS A 191 6.09 1.94 6.87
C HIS A 191 5.12 2.22 8.02
N THR A 192 3.82 2.30 7.71
CA THR A 192 2.76 2.61 8.67
C THR A 192 1.76 1.46 8.79
N ALA A 193 1.01 1.42 9.89
CA ALA A 193 -0.09 0.47 10.06
C ALA A 193 -1.15 0.58 8.93
N ALA A 194 -1.36 1.80 8.39
CA ALA A 194 -2.25 2.01 7.25
C ALA A 194 -1.70 1.38 5.96
N LEU A 195 -0.39 1.47 5.72
CA LEU A 195 0.25 0.78 4.59
C LEU A 195 0.12 -0.75 4.73
N GLN A 196 0.39 -1.29 5.93
CA GLN A 196 0.22 -2.72 6.19
C GLN A 196 -1.22 -3.19 5.97
N LYS A 197 -2.21 -2.39 6.39
CA LYS A 197 -3.63 -2.68 6.18
C LYS A 197 -3.98 -2.78 4.69
N ILE A 198 -3.45 -1.88 3.87
CA ILE A 198 -3.67 -1.91 2.41
C ILE A 198 -2.97 -3.11 1.78
N ILE A 199 -1.71 -3.37 2.14
CA ILE A 199 -0.96 -4.55 1.66
C ILE A 199 -1.77 -5.82 1.94
N ARG A 200 -2.19 -6.02 3.20
CA ARG A 200 -3.04 -7.16 3.62
C ARG A 200 -4.34 -7.25 2.84
N SER A 201 -5.01 -6.12 2.62
CA SER A 201 -6.28 -6.08 1.90
C SER A 201 -6.11 -6.42 0.41
N ASN A 202 -4.93 -6.18 -0.18
CA ASN A 202 -4.61 -6.54 -1.56
C ASN A 202 -4.32 -8.03 -1.79
N HIS A 203 -4.22 -8.83 -0.72
CA HIS A 203 -4.08 -10.28 -0.85
C HIS A 203 -5.34 -10.91 -1.46
N ASN A 204 -5.15 -12.09 -2.06
CA ASN A 204 -6.26 -12.79 -2.67
C ASN A 204 -7.29 -13.16 -1.58
N ARG A 205 -8.59 -12.95 -1.82
CA ARG A 205 -9.64 -13.33 -0.86
C ARG A 205 -9.51 -14.78 -0.40
N LEU A 206 -9.18 -15.68 -1.33
CA LEU A 206 -8.93 -17.09 -1.02
C LEU A 206 -7.75 -17.28 -0.07
N GLU A 207 -6.70 -16.48 -0.20
CA GLU A 207 -5.53 -16.54 0.67
C GLU A 207 -5.89 -16.11 2.10
N ILE A 208 -6.68 -15.04 2.25
CA ILE A 208 -7.16 -14.56 3.56
C ILE A 208 -8.03 -15.63 4.22
N GLU A 209 -9.02 -16.17 3.50
CA GLU A 209 -9.90 -17.22 4.01
C GLU A 209 -9.11 -18.50 4.40
N MET A 210 -8.10 -18.87 3.61
CA MET A 210 -7.20 -19.98 3.96
C MET A 210 -6.36 -19.67 5.21
N ALA A 211 -5.84 -18.45 5.35
CA ALA A 211 -5.04 -18.05 6.51
C ALA A 211 -5.88 -18.05 7.80
N GLU A 212 -7.10 -17.50 7.75
CA GLU A 212 -8.05 -17.50 8.88
C GLU A 212 -8.40 -18.93 9.31
N LEU A 213 -8.67 -19.82 8.36
CA LEU A 213 -8.93 -21.24 8.63
C LEU A 213 -7.77 -21.91 9.38
N PHE A 214 -6.53 -21.66 8.96
CA PHE A 214 -5.37 -22.22 9.65
C PHE A 214 -5.16 -21.63 11.04
N LEU A 215 -5.39 -20.33 11.22
CA LEU A 215 -5.31 -19.68 12.53
C LEU A 215 -6.38 -20.20 13.50
N ASP A 216 -7.59 -20.48 13.01
CA ASP A 216 -8.67 -21.09 13.79
C ASP A 216 -8.31 -22.52 14.23
N ILE A 217 -7.78 -23.35 13.33
CA ILE A 217 -7.28 -24.69 13.67
C ILE A 217 -6.18 -24.61 14.73
N MET A 218 -5.20 -23.71 14.55
CA MET A 218 -4.09 -23.52 15.49
C MET A 218 -4.58 -23.09 16.88
N SER A 219 -5.59 -22.22 16.94
CA SER A 219 -6.19 -21.75 18.19
C SER A 219 -6.97 -22.86 18.90
N ASN A 220 -7.85 -23.57 18.19
CA ASN A 220 -8.73 -24.58 18.78
C ASN A 220 -7.98 -25.87 19.17
N MET A 221 -6.92 -26.22 18.45
CA MET A 221 -6.08 -27.39 18.74
C MET A 221 -4.85 -27.07 19.60
N ASN A 222 -4.64 -25.78 19.93
CA ASN A 222 -3.49 -25.27 20.67
C ASN A 222 -2.13 -25.73 20.09
N VAL A 223 -1.95 -25.54 18.77
CA VAL A 223 -0.74 -25.91 18.02
C VAL A 223 -0.14 -24.71 17.31
N GLU A 224 1.18 -24.69 17.16
CA GLU A 224 1.92 -23.59 16.50
C GLU A 224 2.09 -23.78 14.99
N SER A 225 1.88 -25.00 14.49
CA SER A 225 1.99 -25.33 13.07
C SER A 225 0.95 -26.36 12.63
N VAL A 226 0.55 -26.27 11.36
CA VAL A 226 -0.41 -27.18 10.72
C VAL A 226 0.22 -27.80 9.49
N SER A 227 0.18 -29.13 9.43
CA SER A 227 0.61 -29.91 8.26
C SER A 227 -0.60 -30.37 7.45
N PHE A 228 -0.52 -30.28 6.13
CA PHE A 228 -1.64 -30.60 5.24
C PHE A 228 -1.18 -31.02 3.83
N CYS A 229 -1.95 -31.86 3.16
CA CYS A 229 -1.92 -32.00 1.71
C CYS A 229 -2.98 -31.10 1.06
N LEU A 230 -2.82 -30.80 -0.25
CA LEU A 230 -3.81 -30.01 -0.99
C LEU A 230 -5.22 -30.61 -0.93
N ASN A 231 -5.35 -31.94 -0.87
CA ASN A 231 -6.67 -32.59 -0.76
C ASN A 231 -7.30 -32.39 0.62
N ASP A 232 -6.50 -32.39 1.69
CA ASP A 232 -7.02 -32.15 3.04
C ASP A 232 -7.53 -30.72 3.14
N LEU A 233 -6.74 -29.76 2.67
CA LEU A 233 -7.12 -28.35 2.63
C LEU A 233 -8.38 -28.13 1.80
N MET A 234 -8.51 -28.76 0.63
CA MET A 234 -9.75 -28.68 -0.16
C MET A 234 -10.97 -29.19 0.62
N THR A 235 -10.82 -30.25 1.41
CA THR A 235 -11.91 -30.80 2.23
C THR A 235 -12.30 -29.82 3.34
N LEU A 236 -11.33 -29.18 3.98
CA LEU A 236 -11.56 -28.16 5.00
C LEU A 236 -12.24 -26.91 4.42
N LEU A 237 -11.82 -26.46 3.23
CA LEU A 237 -12.43 -25.31 2.54
C LEU A 237 -13.89 -25.59 2.15
N ILE A 238 -14.18 -26.77 1.61
CA ILE A 238 -15.56 -27.17 1.24
C ILE A 238 -16.47 -27.14 2.46
N TYR A 239 -16.01 -27.70 3.58
CA TYR A 239 -16.80 -27.72 4.81
C TYR A 239 -17.01 -26.31 5.38
N SER A 240 -16.00 -25.45 5.26
CA SER A 240 -16.08 -24.03 5.65
C SER A 240 -16.86 -23.16 4.66
N GLN A 241 -17.54 -23.77 3.68
CA GLN A 241 -18.32 -23.12 2.62
C GLN A 241 -17.52 -22.19 1.70
N ILE A 242 -16.19 -22.36 1.64
CA ILE A 242 -15.30 -21.62 0.76
C ILE A 242 -15.21 -22.33 -0.58
N LYS A 243 -15.75 -21.68 -1.64
CA LYS A 243 -15.67 -22.20 -3.02
C LYS A 243 -14.32 -21.83 -3.62
N ALA A 244 -13.43 -22.81 -3.71
CA ALA A 244 -12.12 -22.67 -4.32
C ALA A 244 -11.82 -23.84 -5.25
N GLU A 245 -11.13 -23.58 -6.37
CA GLU A 245 -10.60 -24.64 -7.20
C GLU A 245 -9.21 -25.08 -6.72
N LYS A 246 -8.90 -26.38 -6.84
CA LYS A 246 -7.62 -26.96 -6.40
C LYS A 246 -6.41 -26.28 -7.03
N HIS A 247 -6.54 -25.76 -8.25
CA HIS A 247 -5.47 -25.03 -8.92
C HIS A 247 -5.18 -23.67 -8.24
N GLN A 248 -6.22 -22.97 -7.77
CA GLN A 248 -6.09 -21.69 -7.06
C GLN A 248 -5.45 -21.88 -5.69
N VAL A 249 -5.88 -22.91 -4.96
CA VAL A 249 -5.29 -23.29 -3.67
C VAL A 249 -3.82 -23.66 -3.83
N ARG A 250 -3.47 -24.45 -4.86
CA ARG A 250 -2.07 -24.77 -5.17
C ARG A 250 -1.25 -23.51 -5.42
N LYS A 251 -1.79 -22.55 -6.17
CA LYS A 251 -1.14 -21.27 -6.47
C LYS A 251 -0.82 -20.50 -5.19
N VAL A 252 -1.77 -20.41 -4.25
CA VAL A 252 -1.55 -19.75 -2.95
C VAL A 252 -0.43 -20.45 -2.17
N VAL A 253 -0.51 -21.78 -2.02
CA VAL A 253 0.46 -22.55 -1.22
C VAL A 253 1.88 -22.49 -1.79
N GLN A 254 2.02 -22.65 -3.12
CA GLN A 254 3.34 -22.81 -3.76
C GLN A 254 3.94 -21.49 -4.25
N GLU A 255 3.14 -20.56 -4.78
CA GLU A 255 3.65 -19.32 -5.38
C GLU A 255 3.61 -18.14 -4.41
N VAL A 256 2.53 -18.04 -3.61
CA VAL A 256 2.33 -16.92 -2.69
C VAL A 256 3.05 -17.18 -1.36
N TRP A 257 2.69 -18.26 -0.67
CA TRP A 257 3.31 -18.64 0.61
C TRP A 257 4.66 -19.33 0.45
N LYS A 258 5.00 -19.74 -0.78
CA LYS A 258 6.29 -20.36 -1.12
C LYS A 258 6.62 -21.57 -0.24
N LEU A 259 5.60 -22.33 0.17
CA LEU A 259 5.79 -23.51 0.99
C LEU A 259 6.43 -24.63 0.16
N THR A 260 7.45 -25.25 0.72
CA THR A 260 8.08 -26.43 0.13
C THR A 260 7.36 -27.69 0.61
N SER A 261 7.06 -28.58 -0.33
CA SER A 261 6.55 -29.91 0.01
C SER A 261 7.65 -30.73 0.68
N ALA A 262 7.27 -31.60 1.61
CA ALA A 262 8.16 -32.62 2.12
C ALA A 262 8.81 -33.42 0.97
N PRO A 263 10.12 -33.76 1.05
CA PRO A 263 10.87 -34.36 -0.04
C PRO A 263 10.37 -35.77 -0.37
N ASN A 264 9.98 -36.53 0.66
CA ASN A 264 9.50 -37.90 0.56
C ASN A 264 8.10 -38.03 1.16
N SER A 265 7.43 -39.15 0.87
CA SER A 265 6.18 -39.51 1.54
C SER A 265 6.47 -39.86 2.99
N LEU A 266 6.04 -38.98 3.90
CA LEU A 266 6.24 -39.10 5.33
C LEU A 266 4.89 -39.13 6.06
N SER A 267 4.88 -39.65 7.28
CA SER A 267 3.70 -39.58 8.14
C SER A 267 3.51 -38.17 8.68
N TYR A 268 2.30 -37.62 8.60
CA TYR A 268 1.96 -36.33 9.17
C TYR A 268 0.59 -36.37 9.86
N THR A 269 0.38 -35.40 10.75
CA THR A 269 -0.90 -35.18 11.41
C THR A 269 -1.72 -34.21 10.56
N ALA A 270 -2.78 -34.72 9.93
CA ALA A 270 -3.77 -33.92 9.22
C ALA A 270 -4.90 -33.53 10.16
N TYR A 271 -5.59 -32.43 9.84
CA TYR A 271 -6.77 -31.97 10.57
C TYR A 271 -8.00 -32.13 9.67
N GLU A 272 -9.08 -32.69 10.22
CA GLU A 272 -10.39 -32.83 9.60
C GLU A 272 -11.43 -32.15 10.49
N ILE A 273 -12.52 -31.62 9.91
CA ILE A 273 -13.55 -30.96 10.70
C ILE A 273 -14.47 -32.02 11.33
N ALA A 274 -14.61 -31.93 12.66
CA ALA A 274 -15.41 -32.81 13.49
C ALA A 274 -16.38 -31.95 14.30
N PRO A 275 -17.54 -31.58 13.74
CA PRO A 275 -18.49 -30.65 14.40
C PRO A 275 -19.05 -31.17 15.73
N THR A 276 -18.92 -32.48 15.99
CA THR A 276 -19.36 -33.14 17.22
C THR A 276 -18.39 -32.98 18.39
N ARG A 277 -17.19 -32.42 18.17
CA ARG A 277 -16.20 -32.18 19.22
C ARG A 277 -16.21 -30.72 19.67
N ASP A 278 -15.89 -30.50 20.94
CA ASP A 278 -15.78 -29.16 21.53
C ASP A 278 -14.74 -28.27 20.83
N CYS A 279 -13.67 -28.87 20.28
CA CYS A 279 -12.64 -28.16 19.52
C CYS A 279 -12.93 -28.09 18.02
N HIS A 280 -14.08 -28.58 17.54
CA HIS A 280 -14.52 -28.63 16.13
C HIS A 280 -13.61 -29.35 15.13
N TYR A 281 -12.45 -29.85 15.56
CA TYR A 281 -11.45 -30.50 14.73
C TYR A 281 -11.02 -31.86 15.28
N GLU A 282 -10.60 -32.75 14.39
CA GLU A 282 -10.01 -34.04 14.72
C GLU A 282 -8.67 -34.22 14.02
N THR A 283 -7.70 -34.78 14.74
CA THR A 283 -6.40 -35.16 14.17
C THR A 283 -6.44 -36.55 13.57
N LYS A 284 -5.91 -36.70 12.36
CA LYS A 284 -5.77 -38.00 11.70
C LYS A 284 -4.35 -38.18 11.20
N ARG A 285 -3.74 -39.34 11.49
CA ARG A 285 -2.43 -39.70 10.92
C ARG A 285 -2.61 -40.11 9.46
N LYS A 286 -1.92 -39.42 8.56
CA LYS A 286 -1.88 -39.71 7.12
C LYS A 286 -0.43 -39.87 6.65
N ILE A 287 -0.23 -40.49 5.51
CA ILE A 287 1.09 -40.67 4.88
C ILE A 287 1.05 -39.99 3.51
N GLY A 288 2.04 -39.15 3.20
CA GLY A 288 2.12 -38.50 1.91
C GLY A 288 3.11 -37.35 1.87
N ARG A 289 3.11 -36.62 0.76
CA ARG A 289 3.84 -35.36 0.60
C ARG A 289 2.96 -34.20 1.07
N PHE A 290 3.33 -33.60 2.18
CA PHE A 290 2.58 -32.54 2.84
C PHE A 290 3.36 -31.22 2.85
N TYR A 291 2.62 -30.13 3.08
CA TYR A 291 3.14 -28.80 3.37
C TYR A 291 2.96 -28.54 4.86
N THR A 292 3.79 -27.67 5.43
CA THR A 292 3.63 -27.21 6.80
C THR A 292 3.64 -25.70 6.80
N ILE A 293 2.69 -25.10 7.53
CA ILE A 293 2.62 -23.66 7.75
C ILE A 293 2.62 -23.37 9.25
N THR A 294 3.38 -22.35 9.64
CA THR A 294 3.51 -21.92 11.04
C THR A 294 2.66 -20.68 11.31
N LYS A 295 2.28 -20.49 12.58
CA LYS A 295 1.57 -19.29 13.03
C LYS A 295 2.36 -18.01 12.72
N GLU A 296 3.67 -18.03 12.92
CA GLU A 296 4.55 -16.90 12.60
C GLU A 296 4.47 -16.51 11.12
N GLN A 297 4.54 -17.49 10.21
CA GLN A 297 4.41 -17.26 8.77
C GLN A 297 3.03 -16.68 8.41
N LEU A 298 1.95 -17.14 9.05
CA LEU A 298 0.59 -16.62 8.83
C LEU A 298 0.42 -15.19 9.33
N THR A 299 1.00 -14.86 10.49
CA THR A 299 0.92 -13.51 11.05
C THR A 299 1.79 -12.48 10.32
N ALA A 300 2.79 -12.96 9.57
CA ALA A 300 3.68 -12.15 8.75
C ALA A 300 3.09 -11.82 7.36
N ILE A 301 1.99 -12.49 6.97
CA ILE A 301 1.16 -12.15 5.80
C ILE A 301 0.30 -10.91 6.12
#